data_AF-A0A965T691-F1
#
_entry.id   AF-A0A965T691-F1
#
_cell.length_a   1.000
_cell.length_b   1.000
_cell.length_c   1.000
_cell.angle_alpha   90.00
_cell.angle_beta   90.00
_cell.angle_gamma   90.00
#
_symmetry.space_group_name_H-M   'P 1'
#
loop_
_entity.id
_entity.type
_entity.pdbx_description
1 polymer ?
#
loop_
_entity_poly.entity_id
_entity_poly.type
_entity_poly.pdbx_seq_one_letter_code
_entity_poly.pdbx_strand_id
1 'polypeptide(L)'
;MKLWAKIICGEKLRQNIVMVDKLPLTRANYETFLMEICHQLDISTPVTLPTHFRYLDSFNIVKYLPRDFIERVDFDFFTIENIGQ
;
A
#
# COMPACT_ATOMS: atom_id res chain seq x y z
N MET A 1 1.55 -5.09 12.95
CA MET A 1 2.23 -5.05 11.64
C MET A 1 3.10 -3.80 11.52
N LYS A 2 4.15 -3.83 10.67
CA LYS A 2 4.94 -2.64 10.31
C LYS A 2 4.96 -2.52 8.79
N LEU A 3 4.27 -1.54 8.24
CA LEU A 3 4.08 -1.36 6.80
C LEU A 3 4.85 -0.15 6.30
N TRP A 4 5.62 -0.31 5.23
CA TRP A 4 6.29 0.78 4.53
C TRP A 4 5.61 1.01 3.17
N ALA A 5 4.94 2.16 3.05
CA ALA A 5 4.22 2.54 1.85
C ALA A 5 5.02 3.57 1.04
N LYS A 6 5.10 3.39 -0.28
CA LYS A 6 5.96 4.18 -1.17
C LYS A 6 5.23 4.56 -2.46
N ILE A 7 5.32 5.83 -2.83
CA ILE A 7 4.91 6.34 -4.14
C ILE A 7 6.16 6.50 -5.01
N ILE A 8 6.18 5.83 -6.16
CA ILE A 8 7.29 5.86 -7.11
C ILE A 8 6.87 6.54 -8.41
N CYS A 9 7.71 7.45 -8.90
CA CYS A 9 7.58 8.14 -10.19
C CYS A 9 8.90 8.00 -10.96
N GLY A 10 8.90 7.27 -12.06
CA GLY A 10 10.09 6.82 -12.78
C GLY A 10 10.97 5.94 -11.90
N GLU A 11 12.22 6.37 -11.72
CA GLU A 11 13.20 5.70 -10.86
C GLU A 11 13.28 6.34 -9.46
N LYS A 12 12.42 7.32 -9.15
CA LYS A 12 12.51 8.13 -7.93
C LYS A 12 11.42 7.78 -6.94
N LEU A 13 11.82 7.68 -5.67
CA LEU A 13 10.91 7.69 -4.54
C LEU A 13 10.37 9.11 -4.35
N ARG A 14 9.08 9.32 -4.62
CA ARG A 14 8.43 10.63 -4.47
C ARG A 14 8.03 10.90 -3.03
N GLN A 15 7.38 9.95 -2.38
CA GLN A 15 6.89 10.06 -1.00
C GLN A 15 6.81 8.68 -0.37
N ASN A 16 6.97 8.61 0.94
CA ASN A 16 6.79 7.38 1.69
C ASN A 16 6.33 7.63 3.12
N ILE A 17 5.75 6.61 3.72
CA ILE A 17 5.38 6.59 5.13
C ILE A 17 5.57 5.19 5.71
N VAL A 18 5.94 5.12 7.00
CA VAL A 18 5.96 3.87 7.76
C VAL A 18 4.85 3.91 8.81
N MET A 19 3.95 2.94 8.76
CA MET A 19 2.88 2.75 9.74
C MET A 19 3.19 1.55 10.63
N VAL A 20 2.96 1.69 11.93
CA VAL A 20 3.26 0.65 12.92
C VAL A 20 2.04 0.43 13.80
N ASP A 21 1.67 -0.83 13.98
CA ASP A 21 0.57 -1.23 14.85
C ASP A 21 0.79 -2.63 15.45
N LYS A 22 0.07 -2.98 16.50
CA LYS A 22 0.12 -4.29 17.16
C LYS A 22 -0.84 -5.31 16.55
N LEU A 23 -1.76 -4.89 15.69
CA LEU A 23 -2.71 -5.76 15.01
C LEU A 23 -2.00 -6.77 14.07
N PRO A 24 -2.53 -8.00 13.96
CA PRO A 24 -2.02 -9.00 13.04
C PRO A 24 -2.32 -8.62 11.58
N LEU A 25 -1.50 -9.13 10.66
CA LEU A 25 -1.73 -8.98 9.21
C LEU A 25 -2.91 -9.88 8.80
N THR A 26 -4.11 -9.30 8.81
CA THR A 26 -5.32 -9.89 8.25
C THR A 26 -5.81 -9.01 7.12
N ARG A 27 -6.65 -9.54 6.22
CA ARG A 27 -7.20 -8.74 5.12
C ARG A 27 -7.96 -7.51 5.62
N ALA A 28 -8.80 -7.67 6.63
CA ALA A 28 -9.58 -6.56 7.20
C ALA A 28 -8.68 -5.49 7.84
N ASN A 29 -7.70 -5.91 8.64
CA ASN A 29 -6.76 -4.95 9.24
C ASN A 29 -5.92 -4.26 8.17
N TYR A 30 -5.50 -4.99 7.14
CA TYR A 30 -4.76 -4.42 6.01
C TYR A 30 -5.58 -3.36 5.25
N GLU A 31 -6.86 -3.64 4.95
CA GLU A 31 -7.74 -2.69 4.27
C GLU A 31 -7.94 -1.40 5.08
N THR A 32 -8.09 -1.49 6.41
CA THR A 32 -8.12 -0.32 7.31
C THR A 32 -6.82 0.49 7.23
N PHE A 33 -5.67 -0.19 7.28
CA PHE A 33 -4.36 0.45 7.21
C PHE A 33 -4.10 1.10 5.86
N LEU A 34 -4.53 0.44 4.78
CA LEU A 34 -4.42 0.97 3.43
C LEU A 34 -5.16 2.31 3.30
N MET A 35 -6.39 2.40 3.82
CA MET A 35 -7.16 3.65 3.82
C MET A 35 -6.44 4.77 4.59
N GLU A 36 -5.90 4.45 5.77
CA GLU A 36 -5.17 5.44 6.58
C GLU A 36 -3.88 5.90 5.91
N ILE A 37 -3.12 4.98 5.32
CA ILE A 37 -1.91 5.28 4.55
C ILE A 37 -2.25 6.19 3.37
N CYS A 38 -3.27 5.85 2.59
CA CYS A 38 -3.70 6.64 1.44
C CYS A 38 -4.14 8.05 1.86
N HIS A 39 -4.89 8.16 2.96
CA HIS A 39 -5.27 9.45 3.53
C HIS A 39 -4.05 10.31 3.93
N GLN A 40 -3.04 9.72 4.58
CA GLN A 40 -1.82 10.46 4.96
C GLN A 40 -0.92 10.83 3.77
N LEU A 41 -1.00 10.06 2.68
CA LEU A 41 -0.27 10.32 1.44
C LEU A 41 -1.02 11.26 0.48
N ASP A 42 -2.25 11.67 0.83
CA ASP A 42 -3.13 12.47 -0.03
C ASP A 42 -3.37 11.84 -1.40
N ILE A 43 -3.69 10.53 -1.41
CA ILE A 43 -4.03 9.77 -2.61
C ILE A 43 -5.34 9.00 -2.40
N SER A 44 -6.06 8.72 -3.49
CA SER A 44 -7.23 7.84 -3.42
C SER A 44 -6.85 6.43 -2.99
N THR A 45 -7.78 5.70 -2.35
CA THR A 45 -7.54 4.31 -1.93
C THR A 45 -7.67 3.38 -3.14
N PRO A 46 -6.69 2.50 -3.43
CA PRO A 46 -6.79 1.57 -4.55
C PRO A 46 -7.78 0.44 -4.27
N VAL A 47 -8.41 -0.05 -5.33
CA VAL A 47 -9.26 -1.24 -5.30
C VAL A 47 -8.40 -2.46 -4.98
N THR A 48 -8.70 -3.09 -3.85
CA THR A 48 -7.95 -4.25 -3.36
C THR A 48 -8.63 -5.55 -3.76
N LEU A 49 -8.01 -6.29 -4.69
CA LEU A 49 -8.41 -7.63 -5.08
C LEU A 49 -7.80 -8.68 -4.14
N PRO A 50 -8.39 -9.89 -4.02
CA PRO A 50 -7.81 -10.96 -3.21
C PRO A 50 -6.35 -11.30 -3.57
N THR A 51 -5.96 -11.13 -4.83
CA THR A 51 -4.59 -11.32 -5.31
C THR A 51 -3.59 -10.32 -4.72
N HIS A 52 -4.02 -9.09 -4.46
CA HIS A 52 -3.18 -8.06 -3.84
C HIS A 52 -2.81 -8.44 -2.41
N PHE A 53 -3.81 -8.83 -1.61
CA PHE A 53 -3.57 -9.28 -0.24
C PHE A 53 -2.72 -10.54 -0.20
N ARG A 54 -2.97 -11.52 -1.09
CA ARG A 54 -2.15 -12.73 -1.20
C ARG A 54 -0.68 -12.40 -1.48
N TYR A 55 -0.39 -11.43 -2.34
CA TYR A 55 1.00 -11.04 -2.60
C TYR A 55 1.67 -10.40 -1.38
N LEU A 56 0.95 -9.55 -0.65
CA LEU A 56 1.48 -8.99 0.61
C LEU A 56 1.77 -10.10 1.63
N ASP A 57 0.86 -11.05 1.79
CA ASP A 57 0.97 -12.15 2.76
C ASP A 57 2.09 -13.14 2.39
N SER A 58 2.23 -13.48 1.10
CA SER A 58 3.21 -14.47 0.63
C SER A 58 4.61 -13.90 0.35
N PHE A 59 4.71 -12.63 -0.05
CA PHE A 59 5.96 -12.02 -0.52
C PHE A 59 6.36 -10.75 0.23
N ASN A 60 5.62 -10.39 1.28
CA ASN A 60 5.80 -9.14 2.04
C ASN A 60 5.67 -7.86 1.22
N ILE A 61 5.20 -7.92 -0.02
CA ILE A 61 5.05 -6.74 -0.87
C ILE A 61 3.81 -6.84 -1.74
N VAL A 62 3.13 -5.72 -1.88
CA VAL A 62 2.08 -5.52 -2.88
C VAL A 62 2.35 -4.25 -3.66
N LYS A 63 2.06 -4.30 -4.97
CA LYS A 63 2.18 -3.18 -5.89
C LYS A 63 0.81 -2.87 -6.48
N TYR A 64 0.41 -1.62 -6.38
CA TYR A 64 -0.73 -1.04 -7.05
C TYR A 64 -0.26 -0.18 -8.21
N LEU A 65 -0.92 -0.36 -9.35
CA LEU A 65 -0.72 0.41 -10.57
C LEU A 65 -1.83 1.45 -10.71
N PRO A 66 -1.67 2.48 -11.57
CA PRO A 66 -2.66 3.54 -11.70
C PRO A 66 -4.07 3.04 -12.01
N ARG A 67 -4.20 1.92 -12.73
CA ARG A 67 -5.49 1.27 -13.05
C ARG A 67 -6.22 0.68 -11.84
N ASP A 68 -5.52 0.50 -10.72
CA ASP A 68 -6.12 -0.01 -9.48
C ASP A 68 -6.81 1.12 -8.70
N PHE A 69 -6.67 2.37 -9.11
CA PHE A 69 -7.32 3.53 -8.50
C PHE A 69 -8.54 3.94 -9.32
N ILE A 70 -9.62 4.33 -8.63
CA ILE A 70 -10.84 4.84 -9.28
C ILE A 70 -10.58 6.23 -9.87
N GLU A 71 -9.82 7.05 -9.15
CA GLU A 71 -9.42 8.38 -9.58
C GLU A 71 -8.06 8.35 -10.27
N ARG A 72 -7.83 9.32 -11.16
CA ARG A 72 -6.54 9.45 -11.84
C ARG A 72 -5.46 9.82 -10.82
N VAL A 73 -4.36 9.08 -10.85
CA VAL A 73 -3.17 9.32 -10.03
C VAL A 73 -1.97 9.74 -10.89
N ASP A 74 -1.06 10.52 -10.30
CA ASP A 74 0.14 11.06 -10.96
C ASP A 74 1.42 10.39 -10.43
N PHE A 75 1.46 9.06 -10.51
CA PHE A 75 2.60 8.22 -10.16
C PHE A 75 2.57 6.90 -10.92
N ASP A 76 3.71 6.21 -10.99
CA ASP A 76 3.84 4.98 -11.78
C ASP A 76 3.38 3.74 -11.00
N PHE A 77 3.71 3.69 -9.71
CA PHE A 77 3.21 2.66 -8.81
C PHE A 77 3.27 3.09 -7.35
N PHE A 78 2.33 2.54 -6.59
CA PHE A 78 2.26 2.62 -5.14
C PHE A 78 2.54 1.23 -4.55
N THR A 79 3.56 1.09 -3.71
CA THR A 79 3.88 -0.18 -3.06
C THR A 79 3.69 -0.12 -1.57
N ILE A 80 3.28 -1.25 -0.99
CA ILE A 80 3.26 -1.46 0.46
C ILE A 80 4.09 -2.70 0.76
N GLU A 81 5.05 -2.55 1.67
CA GLU A 81 5.94 -3.62 2.13
C GLU A 81 5.71 -3.91 3.61
N ASN A 82 5.57 -5.18 3.96
CA ASN A 82 5.59 -5.62 5.35
C ASN A 82 7.06 -5.78 5.81
N ILE A 83 7.51 -4.85 6.65
CA ILE A 83 8.88 -4.78 7.18
C ILE A 83 8.94 -5.11 8.68
N GLY A 84 7.88 -5.73 9.20
CA GLY A 84 7.72 -6.08 10.61
C GLY A 84 8.00 -7.54 10.94
N GLN A 85 8.61 -8.28 10.01
CA GLN A 85 9.12 -9.63 10.26
C GLN A 85 10.45 -9.59 10.99
#